data_AF-A0A255SYG7-F1
#
_entry.id   AF-A0A255SYG7-F1
#
_cell.length_a   1.000
_cell.length_b   1.000
_cell.length_c   1.000
_cell.angle_alpha   90.00
_cell.angle_beta   90.00
_cell.angle_gamma   90.00
#
_symmetry.space_group_name_H-M   'P 1'
#
loop_
_entity.id
_entity.type
_entity.pdbx_description
1 polymer ?
#
loop_
_entity_poly.entity_id
_entity_poly.type
_entity_poly.pdbx_seq_one_letter_code
_entity_poly.pdbx_strand_id
1 'polypeptide(L)'
;MEWKEFFYFNKSDRKVLLLIAVFSIGLLLLSLFTSESEDLGKAADSTAVAVGGDSLTGRQRQYGNPNTPYYASGSYKPERFPFDPNTADSTQLLRLGLQSWQVRNIYKYRAAGGVYTKPSDFARLYGLTAKQYRELEPYITISSDYRPASELVAKETPMERDTVRYPVKISPTEHVALNTADTMMLRKVPGIGSYYARRIVSYRERLGGFVDVEQLREIEGFPEDAMKYFLITDGNIRRLNLNKLTLAQLKAHPYINFYQARDIVEYRRLKGPLHSLDDLRLLANFPPEVIRKLEPYVEF
;
A
#
# COMPACT_ATOMS: atom_id res chain seq x y z
N MET A 1 5.94 -34.04 3.32
CA MET A 1 6.44 -32.81 3.98
C MET A 1 5.31 -32.33 4.88
N GLU A 2 5.50 -32.39 6.20
CA GLU A 2 4.47 -32.00 7.18
C GLU A 2 4.11 -30.52 6.97
N TRP A 3 2.82 -30.18 6.83
CA TRP A 3 2.34 -28.81 6.60
C TRP A 3 2.81 -27.79 7.65
N LYS A 4 3.28 -28.27 8.81
CA LYS A 4 3.83 -27.46 9.89
C LYS A 4 5.15 -26.79 9.54
N GLU A 5 5.97 -27.38 8.65
CA GLU A 5 7.27 -26.82 8.26
C GLU A 5 7.15 -25.62 7.30
N PHE A 6 6.05 -25.53 6.55
CA PHE A 6 5.79 -24.40 5.65
C PHE A 6 5.67 -23.06 6.40
N PHE A 7 5.24 -23.10 7.67
CA PHE A 7 5.10 -21.92 8.52
C PHE A 7 6.39 -21.47 9.21
N TYR A 8 7.53 -22.15 8.99
CA TYR A 8 8.84 -21.74 9.52
C TYR A 8 9.68 -20.94 8.51
N PHE A 9 9.31 -20.92 7.23
CA PHE A 9 10.03 -20.16 6.21
C PHE A 9 9.75 -18.65 6.29
N ASN A 10 10.69 -17.82 5.86
CA ASN A 10 10.50 -16.37 5.79
C ASN A 10 9.38 -16.02 4.80
N LYS A 11 8.71 -14.87 4.98
CA LYS A 11 7.58 -14.44 4.12
C LYS A 11 7.98 -14.32 2.65
N SER A 12 9.24 -13.99 2.36
CA SER A 12 9.80 -13.99 1.00
C SER A 12 9.83 -15.40 0.41
N ASP A 13 10.31 -16.36 1.18
CA ASP A 13 10.63 -17.71 0.71
C ASP A 13 9.34 -18.50 0.46
N ARG A 14 8.30 -18.27 1.27
CA ARG A 14 6.96 -18.85 1.03
C ARG A 14 6.35 -18.38 -0.28
N LYS A 15 6.59 -17.13 -0.69
CA LYS A 15 6.10 -16.62 -1.99
C LYS A 15 6.81 -17.31 -3.16
N VAL A 16 8.12 -17.54 -3.04
CA VAL A 16 8.91 -18.27 -4.05
C VAL A 16 8.43 -19.72 -4.17
N LEU A 17 8.23 -20.41 -3.05
CA LEU A 17 7.72 -21.79 -3.03
C LEU A 17 6.32 -21.91 -3.65
N LEU A 18 5.43 -20.96 -3.36
CA LEU A 18 4.09 -20.94 -3.97
C LEU A 18 4.15 -20.70 -5.49
N LEU A 19 5.05 -19.83 -5.95
CA LEU A 19 5.22 -19.55 -7.38
C LEU A 19 5.71 -20.80 -8.13
N ILE A 20 6.69 -21.53 -7.58
CA ILE A 20 7.20 -22.78 -8.14
C ILE A 20 6.12 -23.88 -8.17
N ALA A 21 5.29 -23.97 -7.12
CA ALA A 21 4.19 -24.93 -7.05
C ALA A 21 3.13 -24.67 -8.14
N VAL A 22 2.74 -23.39 -8.34
CA VAL A 22 1.79 -23.02 -9.41
C VAL A 22 2.37 -23.32 -10.79
N PHE A 23 3.67 -23.04 -11.00
CA PHE A 23 4.34 -23.29 -12.28
C PHE A 23 4.42 -24.79 -12.60
N SER A 24 4.75 -25.63 -11.61
CA SER A 24 4.82 -27.09 -11.78
C SER A 24 3.43 -27.72 -12.04
N ILE A 25 2.37 -27.21 -11.40
CA ILE A 25 0.99 -27.61 -11.71
C ILE A 25 0.60 -27.21 -13.14
N GLY A 26 0.98 -26.00 -13.58
CA GLY A 26 0.73 -25.54 -14.95
C GLY A 26 1.41 -26.41 -16.01
N LEU A 27 2.66 -26.83 -15.77
CA LEU A 27 3.41 -27.74 -16.63
C LEU A 27 2.77 -29.13 -16.69
N LEU A 28 2.28 -29.63 -15.56
CA LEU A 28 1.61 -30.92 -15.48
C LEU A 28 0.25 -30.91 -16.20
N LEU A 29 -0.51 -29.82 -16.08
CA LEU A 29 -1.74 -29.61 -16.85
C LEU A 29 -1.45 -29.53 -18.35
N LEU A 30 -0.41 -28.80 -18.77
CA LEU A 30 -0.01 -28.70 -20.18
C LEU A 30 0.37 -30.07 -20.76
N SER A 31 1.07 -30.89 -19.99
CA SER A 31 1.44 -32.26 -20.40
C SER A 31 0.23 -33.19 -20.59
N LEU A 32 -0.87 -32.97 -19.88
CA LEU A 32 -2.09 -33.76 -20.04
C LEU A 32 -2.81 -33.38 -21.34
N PHE A 33 -2.82 -32.10 -21.72
CA PHE A 33 -3.43 -31.63 -22.96
C PHE A 33 -2.63 -31.97 -24.23
N THR A 34 -1.33 -32.27 -24.14
CA THR A 34 -0.51 -32.68 -25.29
C THR A 34 -0.50 -34.19 -25.53
N SER A 35 -1.10 -34.99 -24.65
CA SER A 35 -1.05 -36.47 -24.72
C SER A 35 -2.14 -37.12 -25.59
N GLU A 36 -3.02 -36.31 -26.21
CA GLU A 36 -4.20 -36.81 -26.95
C GLU A 36 -4.15 -36.51 -28.46
N SER A 37 -2.95 -36.36 -29.03
CA SER A 37 -2.79 -36.15 -30.48
C SER A 37 -1.62 -36.92 -31.08
N GLU A 38 -1.56 -38.23 -30.85
CA GLU A 38 -0.85 -39.14 -31.75
C GLU A 38 -1.65 -40.41 -31.92
N ASP A 39 -2.58 -40.42 -32.89
CA ASP A 39 -2.74 -41.61 -33.71
C ASP A 39 -3.42 -41.35 -35.06
N LEU A 40 -2.89 -42.04 -36.07
CA LEU A 40 -3.46 -42.34 -37.38
C LEU A 40 -3.39 -41.28 -38.49
N GLY A 41 -2.20 -41.20 -39.10
CA GLY A 41 -2.09 -41.13 -40.55
C GLY A 41 -1.60 -42.47 -41.12
N LYS A 42 -2.26 -42.97 -42.18
CA LYS A 42 -1.69 -43.57 -43.43
C LYS A 42 -2.58 -44.67 -44.06
N ALA A 43 -3.00 -44.43 -45.30
CA ALA A 43 -3.03 -45.34 -46.47
C ALA A 43 -3.81 -44.61 -47.60
N ALA A 44 -3.17 -43.97 -48.59
CA ALA A 44 -2.59 -44.56 -49.81
C ALA A 44 -3.64 -45.03 -50.85
N ASP A 45 -3.90 -44.13 -51.81
CA ASP A 45 -3.87 -44.31 -53.28
C ASP A 45 -4.74 -45.39 -53.98
N SER A 46 -5.64 -44.95 -54.87
CA SER A 46 -5.69 -45.31 -56.32
C SER A 46 -7.09 -45.11 -56.94
N THR A 47 -7.15 -44.20 -57.91
CA THR A 47 -7.98 -44.10 -59.13
C THR A 47 -9.14 -45.09 -59.40
N ALA A 48 -10.36 -44.58 -59.61
CA ALA A 48 -11.16 -44.71 -60.86
C ALA A 48 -12.60 -44.13 -60.75
N VAL A 49 -12.87 -43.14 -61.62
CA VAL A 49 -14.11 -42.83 -62.38
C VAL A 49 -15.48 -43.33 -61.88
N ALA A 50 -16.40 -42.40 -61.54
CA ALA A 50 -17.65 -42.13 -62.28
C ALA A 50 -18.60 -41.19 -61.51
N VAL A 51 -18.92 -40.07 -62.16
CA VAL A 51 -20.19 -39.30 -62.22
C VAL A 51 -21.26 -39.55 -61.14
N GLY A 52 -21.65 -38.47 -60.45
CA GLY A 52 -23.04 -38.33 -60.01
C GLY A 52 -23.27 -37.42 -58.81
N GLY A 53 -23.84 -36.24 -59.07
CA GLY A 53 -24.91 -35.71 -58.21
C GLY A 53 -24.52 -34.84 -57.02
N ASP A 54 -24.64 -33.54 -57.25
CA ASP A 54 -25.12 -32.49 -56.35
C ASP A 54 -24.49 -32.27 -54.97
N SER A 55 -23.99 -31.05 -54.81
CA SER A 55 -23.20 -30.58 -53.69
C SER A 55 -24.08 -30.13 -52.51
N LEU A 56 -23.86 -30.80 -51.37
CA LEU A 56 -23.58 -30.21 -50.06
C LEU A 56 -24.43 -29.01 -49.60
N THR A 57 -25.41 -29.32 -48.75
CA THR A 57 -26.02 -28.36 -47.80
C THR A 57 -25.01 -27.97 -46.72
N GLY A 58 -24.32 -26.85 -46.92
CA GLY A 58 -23.60 -26.11 -45.87
C GLY A 58 -24.53 -25.12 -45.18
N ARG A 59 -24.83 -25.35 -43.89
CA ARG A 59 -25.50 -24.38 -43.01
C ARG A 59 -24.64 -23.12 -42.85
N GLN A 60 -25.04 -22.04 -43.50
CA GLN A 60 -24.49 -20.70 -43.31
C GLN A 60 -25.25 -19.98 -42.18
N ARG A 61 -24.47 -19.38 -41.27
CA ARG A 61 -24.95 -18.47 -40.22
C ARG A 61 -25.66 -17.28 -40.84
N GLN A 62 -26.88 -17.03 -40.38
CA GLN A 62 -27.72 -15.93 -40.79
C GLN A 62 -27.13 -14.60 -40.28
N TYR A 63 -26.28 -13.96 -41.08
CA TYR A 63 -25.98 -12.55 -40.93
C TYR A 63 -27.22 -11.75 -41.34
N GLY A 64 -27.70 -10.90 -40.42
CA GLY A 64 -28.84 -10.04 -40.62
C GLY A 64 -28.71 -9.19 -41.88
N ASN A 65 -29.79 -9.18 -42.65
CA ASN A 65 -30.02 -8.42 -43.86
C ASN A 65 -29.64 -6.92 -43.68
N PRO A 66 -28.69 -6.35 -44.45
CA PRO A 66 -28.26 -4.96 -44.30
C PRO A 66 -29.16 -3.94 -45.03
N ASN A 67 -30.34 -4.34 -45.50
CA ASN A 67 -31.31 -3.45 -46.13
C ASN A 67 -32.55 -3.26 -45.23
N THR A 68 -32.43 -2.38 -44.24
CA THR A 68 -33.58 -1.63 -43.73
C THR A 68 -33.37 -0.16 -44.11
N PRO A 69 -34.25 0.47 -44.90
CA PRO A 69 -34.08 1.85 -45.31
C PRO A 69 -34.35 2.74 -44.09
N TYR A 70 -33.30 3.06 -43.33
CA TYR A 70 -33.35 4.11 -42.33
C TYR A 70 -33.51 5.44 -43.07
N TYR A 71 -34.69 6.06 -42.88
CA TYR A 71 -35.13 7.36 -43.40
C TYR A 71 -34.02 8.21 -44.00
N ALA A 72 -34.17 8.53 -45.29
CA ALA A 72 -33.43 9.59 -45.96
C ALA A 72 -33.42 10.84 -45.06
N SER A 73 -32.25 11.17 -44.53
CA SER A 73 -32.02 12.46 -43.89
C SER A 73 -32.20 13.52 -44.96
N GLY A 74 -33.41 14.08 -45.03
CA GLY A 74 -33.67 15.30 -45.77
C GLY A 74 -32.61 16.33 -45.42
N SER A 75 -32.17 17.08 -46.42
CA SER A 75 -31.12 18.09 -46.39
C SER A 75 -31.50 19.28 -45.52
N TYR A 76 -31.73 19.07 -44.22
CA TYR A 76 -32.00 20.13 -43.27
C TYR A 76 -30.67 20.80 -42.94
N LYS A 77 -30.57 22.09 -43.23
CA LYS A 77 -29.46 22.90 -42.74
C LYS A 77 -29.48 22.83 -41.21
N PRO A 78 -28.35 22.47 -40.55
CA PRO A 78 -28.32 22.36 -39.10
C PRO A 78 -28.61 23.73 -38.48
N GLU A 79 -29.63 23.80 -37.64
CA GLU A 79 -30.01 25.00 -36.92
C GLU A 79 -29.39 24.97 -35.51
N ARG A 80 -29.11 26.14 -34.95
CA ARG A 80 -28.60 26.29 -33.59
C ARG A 80 -29.65 26.97 -32.75
N PHE A 81 -30.18 26.24 -31.77
CA PHE A 81 -31.16 26.74 -30.83
C PHE A 81 -30.93 26.10 -29.45
N PRO A 82 -31.31 26.79 -28.36
CA PRO A 82 -31.18 26.25 -27.01
C PRO A 82 -31.94 24.93 -26.85
N PHE A 83 -31.28 23.92 -26.29
CA PHE A 83 -31.89 22.61 -26.02
C PHE A 83 -31.36 22.00 -24.72
N ASP A 84 -32.22 21.23 -24.05
CA ASP A 84 -31.83 20.40 -22.92
C ASP A 84 -31.69 18.94 -23.37
N PRO A 85 -30.49 18.34 -23.33
CA PRO A 85 -30.29 16.95 -23.76
C PRO A 85 -31.08 15.93 -22.91
N ASN A 86 -31.54 16.29 -21.71
CA ASN A 86 -32.36 15.44 -20.86
C ASN A 86 -33.84 15.43 -21.25
N THR A 87 -34.32 16.42 -22.02
CA THR A 87 -35.75 16.57 -22.37
C THR A 87 -36.01 16.69 -23.87
N ALA A 88 -35.02 17.09 -24.67
CA ALA A 88 -35.15 17.32 -26.11
C ALA A 88 -35.75 16.12 -26.85
N ASP A 89 -36.62 16.41 -27.81
CA ASP A 89 -37.26 15.41 -28.65
C ASP A 89 -36.38 15.02 -29.86
N SER A 90 -36.78 13.99 -30.59
CA SER A 90 -35.97 13.46 -31.69
C SER A 90 -35.89 14.46 -32.83
N THR A 91 -36.95 15.25 -33.02
CA THR A 91 -37.02 16.27 -34.08
C THR A 91 -36.05 17.41 -33.81
N GLN A 92 -35.99 17.90 -32.57
CA GLN A 92 -35.04 18.91 -32.11
C GLN A 92 -33.60 18.40 -32.25
N LEU A 93 -33.32 17.18 -31.77
CA LEU A 93 -31.98 16.61 -31.84
C LEU A 93 -31.49 16.41 -33.29
N LEU A 94 -32.38 15.99 -34.20
CA LEU A 94 -32.06 15.89 -35.63
C LEU A 94 -31.82 17.27 -36.28
N ARG A 95 -32.62 18.29 -35.92
CA ARG A 95 -32.45 19.67 -36.43
C ARG A 95 -31.13 20.32 -36.01
N LEU A 96 -30.54 19.87 -34.90
CA LEU A 96 -29.19 20.26 -34.47
C LEU A 96 -28.06 19.63 -35.31
N GLY A 97 -28.40 18.76 -36.27
CA GLY A 97 -27.46 18.07 -37.14
C GLY A 97 -26.91 16.76 -36.57
N LEU A 98 -27.52 16.23 -35.49
CA LEU A 98 -27.17 14.91 -34.97
C LEU A 98 -27.73 13.82 -35.88
N GLN A 99 -26.96 12.76 -36.06
CA GLN A 99 -27.38 11.60 -36.84
C GLN A 99 -28.40 10.77 -36.06
N SER A 100 -29.31 10.08 -36.76
CA SER A 100 -30.39 9.28 -36.12
C SER A 100 -29.87 8.26 -35.11
N TRP A 101 -28.68 7.69 -35.34
CA TRP A 101 -28.06 6.76 -34.40
C TRP A 101 -27.49 7.47 -33.15
N GLN A 102 -27.03 8.72 -33.27
CA GLN A 102 -26.61 9.56 -32.13
C GLN A 102 -27.82 9.89 -31.25
N VAL A 103 -28.94 10.28 -31.88
CA VAL A 103 -30.23 10.52 -31.18
C VAL A 103 -30.68 9.26 -30.43
N ARG A 104 -30.57 8.08 -31.05
CA ARG A 104 -30.86 6.81 -30.39
C ARG A 104 -29.97 6.57 -29.17
N ASN A 105 -28.69 6.90 -29.24
CA ASN A 105 -27.78 6.74 -28.11
C ASN A 105 -28.13 7.69 -26.96
N ILE A 106 -28.58 8.92 -27.24
CA ILE A 106 -29.08 9.85 -26.22
C ILE A 106 -30.30 9.24 -25.50
N TYR A 107 -31.25 8.67 -26.25
CA TYR A 107 -32.40 8.00 -25.63
C TYR A 107 -32.03 6.76 -24.84
N LYS A 108 -31.09 5.95 -25.32
CA LYS A 108 -30.58 4.81 -24.54
C LYS A 108 -29.94 5.25 -23.23
N TYR A 109 -29.16 6.33 -23.26
CA TYR A 109 -28.54 6.90 -22.06
C TYR A 109 -29.60 7.37 -21.06
N ARG A 110 -30.61 8.13 -21.52
CA ARG A 110 -31.74 8.60 -20.70
C ARG A 110 -32.54 7.42 -20.12
N ALA A 111 -32.85 6.41 -20.93
CA ALA A 111 -33.59 5.23 -20.51
C ALA A 111 -32.82 4.35 -19.50
N ALA A 112 -31.49 4.37 -19.55
CA ALA A 112 -30.63 3.72 -18.58
C ALA A 112 -30.48 4.51 -17.25
N GLY A 113 -31.16 5.65 -17.10
CA GLY A 113 -31.05 6.53 -15.94
C GLY A 113 -29.86 7.50 -16.00
N GLY A 114 -29.20 7.61 -17.16
CA GLY A 114 -28.18 8.60 -17.41
C GLY A 114 -28.76 10.01 -17.50
N VAL A 115 -28.10 10.96 -16.84
CA VAL A 115 -28.50 12.36 -16.78
C VAL A 115 -27.31 13.24 -17.12
N TYR A 116 -27.52 14.20 -18.02
CA TYR A 116 -26.55 15.25 -18.30
C TYR A 116 -26.66 16.33 -17.23
N THR A 117 -25.61 16.52 -16.44
CA THR A 117 -25.60 17.46 -15.31
C THR A 117 -24.99 18.81 -15.69
N LYS A 118 -24.14 18.82 -16.72
CA LYS A 118 -23.46 20.00 -17.26
C LYS A 118 -23.24 19.87 -18.77
N PRO A 119 -23.07 20.98 -19.52
CA PRO A 119 -22.87 20.94 -20.98
C PRO A 119 -21.74 19.99 -21.42
N SER A 120 -20.65 19.93 -20.65
CA SER A 120 -19.52 19.05 -20.94
C SER A 120 -19.81 17.56 -20.84
N ASP A 121 -20.89 17.14 -20.18
CA ASP A 121 -21.30 15.74 -20.20
C ASP A 121 -21.79 15.32 -21.60
N PHE A 122 -22.34 16.25 -22.38
CA PHE A 122 -22.80 16.00 -23.74
C PHE A 122 -21.67 15.62 -24.70
N ALA A 123 -20.43 16.04 -24.40
CA ALA A 123 -19.24 15.65 -25.17
C ALA A 123 -18.98 14.13 -25.16
N ARG A 124 -19.56 13.38 -24.20
CA ARG A 124 -19.44 11.92 -24.11
C ARG A 124 -20.31 11.17 -25.13
N LEU A 125 -21.15 11.87 -25.88
CA LEU A 125 -21.98 11.28 -26.93
C LEU A 125 -21.10 10.60 -27.98
N TYR A 126 -21.27 9.28 -28.16
CA TYR A 126 -20.46 8.51 -29.09
C TYR A 126 -20.53 9.09 -30.52
N GLY A 127 -19.35 9.28 -31.12
CA GLY A 127 -19.11 9.88 -32.44
C GLY A 127 -19.56 11.33 -32.62
N LEU A 128 -19.73 12.08 -31.52
CA LEU A 128 -19.75 13.54 -31.57
C LEU A 128 -18.31 14.07 -31.72
N THR A 129 -18.05 14.85 -32.77
CA THR A 129 -16.71 15.44 -32.96
C THR A 129 -16.48 16.64 -32.05
N ALA A 130 -15.22 16.94 -31.71
CA ALA A 130 -14.87 18.12 -30.91
C ALA A 130 -15.27 19.45 -31.58
N LYS A 131 -15.36 19.50 -32.91
CA LYS A 131 -15.89 20.66 -33.65
C LYS A 131 -17.39 20.81 -33.41
N GLN A 132 -18.16 19.74 -33.65
CA GLN A 132 -19.61 19.75 -33.45
C GLN A 132 -19.99 20.06 -31.99
N TYR A 133 -19.26 19.51 -31.02
CA TYR A 133 -19.48 19.82 -29.61
C TYR A 133 -19.30 21.32 -29.32
N ARG A 134 -18.18 21.93 -29.76
CA ARG A 134 -17.94 23.37 -29.57
C ARG A 134 -19.01 24.26 -30.20
N GLU A 135 -19.58 23.82 -31.33
CA GLU A 135 -20.67 24.56 -31.99
C GLU A 135 -22.03 24.38 -31.28
N LEU A 136 -22.23 23.30 -30.53
CA LEU A 136 -23.47 23.02 -29.78
C LEU A 136 -23.42 23.53 -28.34
N GLU A 137 -22.24 23.52 -27.71
CA GLU A 137 -22.02 23.85 -26.30
C GLU A 137 -22.70 25.13 -25.83
N PRO A 138 -22.68 26.26 -26.57
CA PRO A 138 -23.34 27.50 -26.16
C PRO A 138 -24.87 27.40 -26.07
N TYR A 139 -25.45 26.39 -26.72
CA TYR A 139 -26.90 26.17 -26.81
C TYR A 139 -27.38 25.06 -25.86
N ILE A 140 -26.48 24.38 -25.15
CA ILE A 140 -26.86 23.34 -24.19
C ILE A 140 -27.34 24.01 -22.90
N THR A 141 -28.64 23.90 -22.64
CA THR A 141 -29.30 24.46 -21.44
C THR A 141 -29.86 23.32 -20.61
N ILE A 142 -29.26 23.07 -19.44
CA ILE A 142 -29.66 21.98 -18.54
C ILE A 142 -30.36 22.58 -17.32
N SER A 143 -31.52 22.02 -16.94
CA SER A 143 -32.23 22.44 -15.72
C SER A 143 -31.36 22.33 -14.47
N SER A 144 -31.54 23.26 -13.52
CA SER A 144 -30.86 23.23 -12.21
C SER A 144 -31.13 21.94 -11.43
N ASP A 145 -32.25 21.27 -11.69
CA ASP A 145 -32.66 20.04 -11.01
C ASP A 145 -31.70 18.86 -11.27
N TYR A 146 -30.92 18.93 -12.35
CA TYR A 146 -29.95 17.91 -12.72
C TYR A 146 -28.54 18.21 -12.21
N ARG A 147 -28.32 19.32 -11.50
CA ARG A 147 -27.01 19.62 -10.90
C ARG A 147 -26.73 18.70 -9.70
N PRO A 148 -25.46 18.34 -9.45
CA PRO A 148 -25.10 17.54 -8.30
C PRO A 148 -25.53 18.21 -6.98
N ALA A 149 -26.26 17.48 -6.12
CA ALA A 149 -26.68 17.97 -4.80
C ALA A 149 -25.50 18.40 -3.90
N SER A 150 -24.28 17.91 -4.18
CA SER A 150 -23.05 18.35 -3.53
C SER A 150 -22.74 19.84 -3.72
N GLU A 151 -23.30 20.50 -4.74
CA GLU A 151 -23.15 21.95 -4.92
C GLU A 151 -24.02 22.76 -3.95
N LEU A 152 -25.10 22.16 -3.41
CA LEU A 152 -25.97 22.80 -2.41
C LEU A 152 -25.36 22.74 -1.00
N VAL A 153 -24.42 21.82 -0.78
CA VAL A 153 -23.59 21.83 0.41
C VAL A 153 -22.64 23.00 0.24
N ALA A 154 -22.88 24.08 0.99
CA ALA A 154 -21.96 25.21 1.07
C ALA A 154 -20.55 24.63 1.23
N LYS A 155 -19.64 25.04 0.34
CA LYS A 155 -18.24 24.63 0.36
C LYS A 155 -17.69 25.04 1.72
N GLU A 156 -17.78 24.15 2.71
CA GLU A 156 -17.18 24.35 4.01
C GLU A 156 -15.73 24.71 3.69
N THR A 157 -15.35 25.95 4.04
CA THR A 157 -13.97 26.41 3.98
C THR A 157 -13.12 25.27 4.49
N PRO A 158 -12.08 24.82 3.75
CA PRO A 158 -11.27 23.71 4.21
C PRO A 158 -10.84 24.06 5.64
N MET A 159 -11.37 23.34 6.63
CA MET A 159 -10.78 23.37 7.96
C MET A 159 -9.31 23.09 7.71
N GLU A 160 -8.44 24.02 8.10
CA GLU A 160 -7.01 23.77 8.14
C GLU A 160 -6.86 22.48 8.93
N ARG A 161 -6.58 21.38 8.21
CA ARG A 161 -6.24 20.14 8.87
C ARG A 161 -4.92 20.45 9.55
N ASP A 162 -4.96 20.61 10.87
CA ASP A 162 -3.79 20.64 11.75
C ASP A 162 -3.15 19.24 11.77
N THR A 163 -2.74 18.80 10.58
CA THR A 163 -2.04 17.56 10.34
C THR A 163 -0.86 17.96 9.48
N VAL A 164 0.14 18.59 10.11
CA VAL A 164 1.47 18.60 9.53
C VAL A 164 1.86 17.12 9.42
N ARG A 165 1.78 16.58 8.20
CA ARG A 165 2.07 15.15 7.90
C ARG A 165 3.47 14.75 8.38
N TYR A 166 4.35 15.74 8.56
CA TYR A 166 5.69 15.60 9.08
C TYR A 166 5.95 16.66 10.14
N PRO A 167 6.53 16.29 11.31
CA PRO A 167 6.92 17.27 12.31
C PRO A 167 8.01 18.18 11.74
N VAL A 168 7.91 19.48 12.02
CA VAL A 168 8.96 20.45 11.73
C VAL A 168 10.23 20.03 12.47
N LYS A 169 11.35 19.99 11.75
CA LYS A 169 12.64 19.57 12.30
C LYS A 169 13.28 20.70 13.09
N ILE A 170 13.96 20.33 14.18
CA ILE A 170 14.69 21.30 15.02
C ILE A 170 15.89 21.88 14.29
N SER A 171 16.28 23.10 14.67
CA SER A 171 17.49 23.74 14.14
C SER A 171 18.77 23.13 14.73
N PRO A 172 19.94 23.28 14.05
CA PRO A 172 21.24 22.81 14.55
C PRO A 172 21.67 23.33 15.94
N THR A 173 21.10 24.43 16.42
CA THR A 173 21.39 25.02 17.73
C THR A 173 20.47 24.51 18.84
N GLU A 174 19.39 23.82 18.48
CA GLU A 174 18.42 23.27 19.43
C GLU A 174 18.80 21.84 19.78
N HIS A 175 18.69 21.49 21.06
CA HIS A 175 19.08 20.20 21.58
C HIS A 175 17.89 19.55 22.31
N VAL A 176 17.85 18.22 22.24
CA VAL A 176 16.80 17.40 22.82
C VAL A 176 17.37 16.60 23.99
N ALA A 177 16.71 16.70 25.14
CA ALA A 177 17.06 15.95 26.34
C ALA A 177 16.78 14.45 26.16
N LEU A 178 17.82 13.62 26.19
CA LEU A 178 17.69 12.22 25.81
C LEU A 178 16.86 11.40 26.83
N ASN A 179 17.01 11.72 28.12
CA ASN A 179 16.34 10.98 29.20
C ASN A 179 14.87 11.34 29.40
N THR A 180 14.44 12.54 28.99
CA THR A 180 13.08 13.05 29.22
C THR A 180 12.27 13.24 27.94
N ALA A 181 12.89 13.26 26.77
CA ALA A 181 12.18 13.48 25.52
C ALA A 181 11.16 12.37 25.22
N ASP A 182 9.97 12.80 24.79
CA ASP A 182 8.97 11.92 24.20
C ASP A 182 9.30 11.61 22.72
N THR A 183 8.75 10.51 22.22
CA THR A 183 8.81 10.08 20.82
C THR A 183 8.46 11.19 19.83
N MET A 184 7.52 12.08 20.15
CA MET A 184 7.18 13.21 19.29
C MET A 184 8.30 14.24 19.20
N MET A 185 8.98 14.52 20.31
CA MET A 185 10.13 15.43 20.36
C MET A 185 11.34 14.81 19.66
N LEU A 186 11.61 13.52 19.89
CA LEU A 186 12.67 12.78 19.20
C LEU A 186 12.49 12.79 17.68
N ARG A 187 11.24 12.68 17.18
CA ARG A 187 10.92 12.75 15.75
C ARG A 187 11.20 14.12 15.12
N LYS A 188 11.38 15.19 15.90
CA LYS A 188 11.80 16.49 15.38
C LYS A 188 13.30 16.53 15.07
N VAL A 189 14.09 15.58 15.56
CA VAL A 189 15.53 15.51 15.25
C VAL A 189 15.72 15.09 13.77
N PRO A 190 16.58 15.78 13.00
CA PRO A 190 16.96 15.35 11.64
C PRO A 190 17.55 13.92 11.66
N GLY A 191 17.16 13.08 10.69
CA GLY A 191 17.57 11.66 10.66
C GLY A 191 16.78 10.73 11.59
N ILE A 192 16.03 11.26 12.56
CA ILE A 192 15.22 10.46 13.49
C ILE A 192 13.76 10.40 13.02
N GLY A 193 13.34 9.21 12.63
CA GLY A 193 11.95 8.88 12.31
C GLY A 193 11.27 8.07 13.42
N SER A 194 10.04 7.62 13.19
CA SER A 194 9.27 6.81 14.14
C SER A 194 9.95 5.48 14.52
N TYR A 195 10.86 4.98 13.68
CA TYR A 195 11.66 3.80 13.99
C TYR A 195 12.68 4.10 15.10
N TYR A 196 13.61 5.03 14.86
CA TYR A 196 14.64 5.38 15.84
C TYR A 196 14.06 6.00 17.10
N ALA A 197 13.03 6.85 17.01
CA ALA A 197 12.37 7.40 18.20
C ALA A 197 11.87 6.30 19.16
N ARG A 198 11.25 5.24 18.63
CA ARG A 198 10.82 4.08 19.44
C ARG A 198 12.00 3.27 19.98
N ARG A 199 13.07 3.10 19.18
CA ARG A 199 14.27 2.37 19.60
C ARG A 199 15.00 3.11 20.72
N ILE A 200 15.14 4.44 20.63
CA ILE A 200 15.73 5.29 21.68
C ILE A 200 14.95 5.12 22.98
N VAL A 201 13.62 5.29 22.95
CA VAL A 201 12.79 5.13 24.15
C VAL A 201 12.88 3.71 24.71
N SER A 202 12.74 2.68 23.87
CA SER A 202 12.85 1.29 24.33
C SER A 202 14.24 0.94 24.89
N TYR A 203 15.30 1.53 24.35
CA TYR A 203 16.66 1.37 24.87
C TYR A 203 16.81 2.09 26.21
N ARG A 204 16.36 3.34 26.30
CA ARG A 204 16.34 4.15 27.53
C ARG A 204 15.68 3.40 28.68
N GLU A 205 14.48 2.87 28.47
CA GLU A 205 13.73 2.17 29.52
C GLU A 205 14.44 0.90 30.01
N ARG A 206 15.12 0.17 29.12
CA ARG A 206 15.90 -1.04 29.49
C ARG A 206 17.21 -0.71 30.18
N LEU A 207 17.87 0.36 29.75
CA LEU A 207 19.12 0.86 30.32
C LEU A 207 18.88 1.55 31.68
N GLY A 208 17.67 2.07 31.91
CA GLY A 208 17.36 2.88 33.08
C GLY A 208 17.74 4.36 32.92
N GLY A 209 18.10 4.79 31.71
CA GLY A 209 18.54 6.15 31.39
C GLY A 209 19.91 6.18 30.73
N PHE A 210 20.14 7.12 29.83
CA PHE A 210 21.44 7.35 29.21
C PHE A 210 22.34 8.16 30.14
N VAL A 211 23.58 7.69 30.32
CA VAL A 211 24.66 8.36 31.06
C VAL A 211 25.57 9.11 30.09
N ASP A 212 25.71 8.58 28.87
CA ASP A 212 26.52 9.15 27.81
C ASP A 212 25.75 9.13 26.48
N VAL A 213 25.90 10.17 25.67
CA VAL A 213 25.28 10.29 24.35
C VAL A 213 25.83 9.20 23.42
N GLU A 214 27.08 8.78 23.62
CA GLU A 214 27.74 7.73 22.85
C GLU A 214 27.02 6.37 22.93
N GLN A 215 26.24 6.13 23.99
CA GLN A 215 25.43 4.92 24.12
C GLN A 215 24.34 4.80 23.05
N LEU A 216 24.02 5.89 22.34
CA LEU A 216 23.14 5.84 21.16
C LEU A 216 23.73 4.98 20.04
N ARG A 217 25.06 4.87 19.94
CA ARG A 217 25.73 4.00 18.95
C ARG A 217 25.50 2.52 19.21
N GLU A 218 25.10 2.14 20.42
CA GLU A 218 24.74 0.77 20.76
C GLU A 218 23.37 0.38 20.17
N ILE A 219 22.59 1.35 19.69
CA ILE A 219 21.38 1.09 18.90
C ILE A 219 21.81 0.78 17.46
N GLU A 220 21.49 -0.42 17.01
CA GLU A 220 21.81 -0.90 15.65
C GLU A 220 21.39 0.09 14.55
N GLY A 221 22.37 0.49 13.73
CA GLY A 221 22.19 1.37 12.59
C GLY A 221 21.80 2.80 12.95
N PHE A 222 22.11 3.27 14.15
CA PHE A 222 21.79 4.63 14.57
C PHE A 222 22.49 5.70 13.70
N PRO A 223 21.79 6.76 13.25
CA PRO A 223 22.39 7.81 12.44
C PRO A 223 23.30 8.71 13.29
N GLU A 224 24.61 8.63 13.08
CA GLU A 224 25.61 9.39 13.86
C GLU A 224 25.42 10.91 13.75
N ASP A 225 24.99 11.42 12.60
CA ASP A 225 24.69 12.85 12.40
C ASP A 225 23.62 13.40 13.35
N ALA A 226 22.76 12.53 13.89
CA ALA A 226 21.73 12.91 14.84
C ALA A 226 22.27 13.09 16.26
N MET A 227 23.46 12.54 16.59
CA MET A 227 24.01 12.56 17.97
C MET A 227 24.22 13.97 18.50
N LYS A 228 24.66 14.90 17.64
CA LYS A 228 24.92 16.31 18.01
C LYS A 228 23.69 17.08 18.51
N TYR A 229 22.50 16.58 18.24
CA TYR A 229 21.25 17.20 18.68
C TYR A 229 20.79 16.70 20.06
N PHE A 230 21.51 15.76 20.68
CA PHE A 230 21.13 15.21 21.96
C PHE A 230 22.03 15.74 23.08
N LEU A 231 21.42 15.94 24.24
CA LEU A 231 22.12 16.26 25.48
C LEU A 231 21.53 15.46 26.64
N ILE A 232 22.29 15.39 27.73
CA ILE A 232 21.88 14.73 28.96
C ILE A 232 21.64 15.82 30.01
N THR A 233 20.39 16.18 30.22
CA THR A 233 19.97 17.15 31.26
C THR A 233 19.80 16.48 32.62
N ASP A 234 19.28 15.25 32.64
CA ASP A 234 18.73 14.63 33.84
C ASP A 234 19.52 13.37 34.20
N GLY A 235 20.16 13.42 35.37
CA GLY A 235 20.94 12.32 35.97
C GLY A 235 20.10 11.30 36.76
N ASN A 236 18.77 11.32 36.61
CA ASN A 236 17.88 10.36 37.26
C ASN A 236 17.94 9.02 36.53
N ILE A 237 19.02 8.27 36.79
CA ILE A 237 19.24 6.93 36.28
C ILE A 237 18.58 5.94 37.24
N ARG A 238 17.70 5.09 36.70
CA ARG A 238 17.10 3.99 37.43
C ARG A 238 18.13 2.89 37.63
N ARG A 239 18.62 2.74 38.86
CA ARG A 239 19.57 1.70 39.24
C ARG A 239 18.89 0.35 39.48
N LEU A 240 19.65 -0.71 39.26
CA LEU A 240 19.26 -2.10 39.44
C LEU A 240 19.85 -2.63 40.74
N ASN A 241 18.98 -2.99 41.69
CA ASN A 241 19.42 -3.65 42.92
C ASN A 241 19.83 -5.11 42.66
N LEU A 242 21.13 -5.38 42.62
CA LEU A 242 21.65 -6.70 42.26
C LEU A 242 21.30 -7.78 43.30
N ASN A 243 21.09 -7.40 44.56
CA ASN A 243 20.74 -8.32 45.64
C ASN A 243 19.28 -8.80 45.57
N LYS A 244 18.37 -7.94 45.10
CA LYS A 244 16.92 -8.22 45.11
C LYS A 244 16.39 -8.77 43.79
N LEU A 245 17.00 -8.42 42.65
CA LEU A 245 16.46 -8.76 41.34
C LEU A 245 16.61 -10.25 40.98
N THR A 246 15.60 -10.78 40.29
CA THR A 246 15.62 -12.14 39.74
C THR A 246 16.49 -12.23 38.48
N LEU A 247 16.87 -13.45 38.08
CA LEU A 247 17.64 -13.69 36.85
C LEU A 247 16.97 -13.04 35.62
N ALA A 248 15.66 -13.21 35.48
CA ALA A 248 14.90 -12.67 34.34
C ALA A 248 14.91 -11.13 34.32
N GLN A 249 14.80 -10.49 35.50
CA GLN A 249 14.85 -9.04 35.62
C GLN A 249 16.26 -8.50 35.33
N LEU A 250 17.31 -9.17 35.81
CA LEU A 250 18.70 -8.78 35.52
C LEU A 250 18.99 -8.84 34.02
N LYS A 251 18.57 -9.91 33.35
CA LYS A 251 18.75 -10.10 31.90
C LYS A 251 18.02 -9.05 31.03
N ALA A 252 17.04 -8.34 31.57
CA ALA A 252 16.35 -7.28 30.82
C ALA A 252 17.26 -6.09 30.50
N HIS A 253 18.33 -5.90 31.29
CA HIS A 253 19.28 -4.81 31.12
C HIS A 253 20.24 -5.07 29.94
N PRO A 254 20.54 -4.07 29.08
CA PRO A 254 21.39 -4.26 27.90
C PRO A 254 22.81 -4.78 28.20
N TYR A 255 23.36 -4.40 29.35
CA TYR A 255 24.72 -4.80 29.76
C TYR A 255 24.78 -6.08 30.60
N ILE A 256 23.66 -6.77 30.82
CA ILE A 256 23.61 -8.02 31.57
C ILE A 256 23.04 -9.12 30.68
N ASN A 257 23.91 -9.99 30.19
CA ASN A 257 23.49 -11.18 29.46
C ASN A 257 23.06 -12.30 30.43
N PHE A 258 22.59 -13.42 29.87
CA PHE A 258 22.11 -14.56 30.66
C PHE A 258 23.18 -15.12 31.62
N TYR A 259 24.43 -15.24 31.16
CA TYR A 259 25.51 -15.82 31.96
C TYR A 259 25.89 -14.89 33.11
N GLN A 260 25.98 -13.59 32.85
CA GLN A 260 26.21 -12.58 33.89
C GLN A 260 25.11 -12.57 34.94
N ALA A 261 23.84 -12.62 34.52
CA ALA A 261 22.71 -12.70 35.43
C ALA A 261 22.74 -13.98 36.28
N ARG A 262 23.08 -15.12 35.67
CA ARG A 262 23.22 -16.40 36.38
C ARG A 262 24.33 -16.34 37.42
N ASP A 263 25.48 -15.81 37.05
CA ASP A 263 26.64 -15.69 37.94
C ASP A 263 26.34 -14.75 39.13
N ILE A 264 25.60 -13.65 38.93
CA ILE A 264 25.12 -12.78 40.02
C ILE A 264 24.20 -13.54 40.98
N VAL A 265 23.26 -14.33 40.46
CA VAL A 265 22.35 -15.14 41.30
C VAL A 265 23.12 -16.21 42.08
N GLU A 266 24.05 -16.89 41.42
CA GLU A 266 24.85 -17.94 42.03
C GLU A 266 25.82 -17.41 43.08
N TYR A 267 26.45 -16.26 42.82
CA TYR A 267 27.27 -15.56 43.79
C TYR A 267 26.46 -15.26 45.05
N ARG A 268 25.25 -14.68 44.90
CA ARG A 268 24.35 -14.39 46.03
C ARG A 268 24.01 -15.62 46.87
N ARG A 269 23.79 -16.75 46.19
CA ARG A 269 23.48 -18.03 46.83
C ARG A 269 24.66 -18.61 47.62
N LEU A 270 25.88 -18.48 47.09
CA LEU A 270 27.08 -19.14 47.63
C LEU A 270 27.87 -18.28 48.62
N LYS A 271 27.93 -16.97 48.39
CA LYS A 271 28.77 -16.01 49.13
C LYS A 271 27.97 -15.01 49.96
N GLY A 272 26.65 -14.91 49.73
CA GLY A 272 25.80 -13.92 50.37
C GLY A 272 25.61 -12.65 49.53
N PRO A 273 25.03 -11.58 50.10
CA PRO A 273 24.75 -10.36 49.35
C PRO A 273 26.02 -9.72 48.80
N LEU A 274 25.91 -9.14 47.61
CA LEU A 274 26.93 -8.31 46.99
C LEU A 274 27.01 -6.96 47.71
N HIS A 275 28.22 -6.46 47.92
CA HIS A 275 28.46 -5.13 48.48
C HIS A 275 29.05 -4.17 47.45
N SER A 276 29.72 -4.71 46.43
CA SER A 276 30.34 -3.93 45.35
C SER A 276 30.37 -4.72 44.05
N LEU A 277 30.64 -4.04 42.93
CA LEU A 277 30.90 -4.73 41.65
C LEU A 277 32.25 -5.45 41.68
N ASP A 278 33.18 -5.06 42.55
CA ASP A 278 34.49 -5.70 42.68
C ASP A 278 34.38 -7.16 43.16
N ASP A 279 33.31 -7.50 43.88
CA ASP A 279 32.98 -8.86 44.30
C ASP A 279 32.84 -9.82 43.10
N LEU A 280 32.47 -9.30 41.93
CA LEU A 280 32.29 -10.05 40.69
C LEU A 280 33.54 -10.06 39.81
N ARG A 281 34.59 -9.30 40.13
CA ARG A 281 35.78 -9.10 39.27
C ARG A 281 36.56 -10.37 38.96
N LEU A 282 36.49 -11.37 39.84
CA LEU A 282 37.15 -12.66 39.65
C LEU A 282 36.33 -13.64 38.77
N LEU A 283 35.10 -13.30 38.42
CA LEU A 283 34.23 -14.13 37.59
C LEU A 283 34.52 -13.89 36.11
N ALA A 284 34.62 -14.97 35.34
CA ALA A 284 34.98 -14.91 33.92
C ALA A 284 34.06 -14.02 33.06
N ASN A 285 32.78 -13.90 33.46
CA ASN A 285 31.77 -13.13 32.72
C ASN A 285 31.75 -11.63 33.08
N PHE A 286 32.62 -11.17 33.99
CA PHE A 286 32.73 -9.78 34.44
C PHE A 286 34.13 -9.20 34.20
N PRO A 287 34.55 -9.05 32.93
CA PRO A 287 35.78 -8.33 32.61
C PRO A 287 35.67 -6.85 33.04
N PRO A 288 36.81 -6.15 33.21
CA PRO A 288 36.82 -4.76 33.67
C PRO A 288 35.93 -3.80 32.85
N GLU A 289 35.80 -4.03 31.54
CA GLU A 289 34.95 -3.24 30.66
C GLU A 289 33.46 -3.35 31.02
N VAL A 290 32.99 -4.55 31.34
CA VAL A 290 31.60 -4.80 31.74
C VAL A 290 31.32 -4.14 33.09
N ILE A 291 32.26 -4.25 34.03
CA ILE A 291 32.14 -3.63 35.35
C ILE A 291 31.99 -2.10 35.21
N ARG A 292 32.85 -1.46 34.41
CA ARG A 292 32.79 -0.02 34.14
C ARG A 292 31.46 0.39 33.51
N LYS A 293 30.92 -0.41 32.58
CA LYS A 293 29.62 -0.14 31.95
C LYS A 293 28.45 -0.28 32.93
N LEU A 294 28.53 -1.21 33.89
CA LEU A 294 27.47 -1.47 34.86
C LEU A 294 27.46 -0.50 36.03
N GLU A 295 28.62 0.06 36.39
CA GLU A 295 28.81 0.95 37.54
C GLU A 295 27.72 2.02 37.72
N PRO A 296 27.31 2.81 36.71
CA PRO A 296 26.29 3.84 36.90
C PRO A 296 24.86 3.29 37.06
N TYR A 297 24.65 2.01 36.74
CA TYR A 297 23.33 1.37 36.64
C TYR A 297 22.99 0.41 37.77
N VAL A 298 23.88 0.19 38.74
CA VAL A 298 23.65 -0.83 39.77
C VAL A 298 23.64 -0.24 41.18
N GLU A 299 22.95 -0.94 42.08
CA GLU A 299 22.97 -0.72 43.52
C GLU A 299 22.89 -2.05 44.27
N PHE A 300 23.13 -2.02 45.58
CA PHE A 300 23.25 -3.21 46.44
C PHE A 300 22.16 -3.22 47.51
#